data_AF-H1D318-F1
#
_entry.id   AF-H1D318-F1
#
_cell.length_a   1.000
_cell.length_b   1.000
_cell.length_c   1.000
_cell.angle_alpha   90.00
_cell.angle_beta   90.00
_cell.angle_gamma   90.00
#
_symmetry.space_group_name_H-M   'P 1'
#
loop_
_entity.id
_entity.type
_entity.pdbx_description
1 polymer ?
#
loop_
_entity_poly.entity_id
_entity_poly.type
_entity_poly.pdbx_seq_one_letter_code
_entity_poly.pdbx_strand_id
1 'polypeptide(L)'
;MARLKNCFFGKLISAVSQYDKKPYEDWRADYTGQEGLILLFQSMHSAPGKIFFYMMIREGKWMHSSLGEWKPGEVTDILYTRHSIYTFSRQHHLSKDEKWALLENTVLAGIISRERMKQEMKRL
;
A
#
# COMPACT_ATOMS: atom_id res chain seq x y z
N MET A 1 -8.14 -8.27 14.12
CA MET A 1 -8.17 -6.79 14.25
C MET A 1 -6.83 -6.22 13.80
N ALA A 2 -6.86 -5.14 13.02
CA ALA A 2 -5.68 -4.44 12.54
C ALA A 2 -5.85 -2.94 12.73
N ARG A 3 -4.73 -2.22 12.90
CA ARG A 3 -4.71 -0.77 13.06
C ARG A 3 -3.97 -0.15 11.89
N LEU A 4 -4.53 0.89 11.28
CA LEU A 4 -3.83 1.68 10.27
C LEU A 4 -2.58 2.31 10.89
N LYS A 5 -1.40 1.94 10.39
CA LYS A 5 -0.08 2.36 10.87
C LYS A 5 0.47 3.51 10.05
N ASN A 6 0.31 3.48 8.73
CA ASN A 6 0.74 4.53 7.82
C ASN A 6 -0.17 4.60 6.59
N CYS A 7 -0.21 5.76 5.96
CA CYS A 7 -1.00 6.05 4.76
C CYS A 7 -0.20 7.04 3.91
N PHE A 8 0.05 6.72 2.64
CA PHE A 8 0.76 7.62 1.75
C PHE A 8 0.42 7.34 0.29
N PHE A 9 0.54 8.38 -0.52
CA PHE A 9 0.52 8.26 -1.98
C PHE A 9 1.92 7.89 -2.45
N GLY A 10 2.01 7.01 -3.44
CA GLY A 10 3.29 6.49 -3.88
C GLY A 10 3.17 5.55 -5.06
N LYS A 11 4.29 4.94 -5.41
CA LYS A 11 4.43 4.02 -6.52
C LYS A 11 4.95 2.68 -6.03
N LEU A 12 4.35 1.57 -6.48
CA LEU A 12 4.97 0.25 -6.31
C LEU A 12 6.09 0.12 -7.33
N ILE A 13 7.34 0.18 -6.87
CA ILE A 13 8.52 0.10 -7.73
C ILE A 13 8.78 -1.34 -8.17
N SER A 14 8.62 -2.29 -7.26
CA SER A 14 8.83 -3.70 -7.56
C SER A 14 8.05 -4.61 -6.61
N ALA A 15 7.52 -5.69 -7.15
CA ALA A 15 7.12 -6.88 -6.41
C ALA A 15 7.95 -8.07 -6.89
N VAL A 16 8.76 -8.64 -6.00
CA VAL A 16 9.67 -9.76 -6.35
C VAL A 16 9.52 -10.90 -5.36
N SER A 17 9.86 -12.11 -5.79
CA SER A 17 9.92 -13.28 -4.91
C SER A 17 11.09 -13.15 -3.92
N GLN A 18 10.85 -13.50 -2.66
CA GLN A 18 11.90 -13.48 -1.64
C GLN A 18 12.97 -14.56 -1.87
N TYR A 19 12.63 -15.65 -2.56
CA TYR A 19 13.51 -16.81 -2.74
C TYR A 19 14.59 -16.55 -3.79
N ASP A 20 14.16 -16.15 -5.00
CA ASP A 20 15.03 -16.00 -6.18
C ASP A 20 15.22 -14.54 -6.61
N LYS A 21 14.57 -13.60 -5.92
CA LYS A 21 14.61 -12.15 -6.21
C LYS A 21 14.09 -11.78 -7.61
N LYS A 22 13.37 -12.68 -8.27
CA LYS A 22 12.81 -12.41 -9.60
C LYS A 22 11.48 -11.65 -9.50
N PRO A 23 11.21 -10.74 -10.44
CA PRO A 23 9.89 -10.13 -10.59
C PRO A 23 8.81 -11.18 -10.82
N TYR A 24 7.60 -10.88 -10.35
CA TYR A 24 6.43 -11.70 -10.67
C TYR A 24 5.90 -11.38 -12.06
N GLU A 25 5.46 -12.42 -12.78
CA GLU A 25 4.73 -12.32 -14.05
C GLU A 25 3.21 -12.58 -13.86
N ASP A 26 2.76 -12.67 -12.61
CA ASP A 26 1.35 -12.84 -12.27
C ASP A 26 0.63 -11.50 -12.08
N TRP A 27 -0.59 -11.53 -11.52
CA TRP A 27 -1.42 -10.34 -11.30
C TRP A 27 -0.70 -9.18 -10.55
N ARG A 28 0.40 -9.44 -9.83
CA ARG A 28 1.20 -8.36 -9.19
C ARG A 28 1.91 -7.48 -10.22
N ALA A 29 2.19 -8.00 -11.42
CA ALA A 29 2.78 -7.24 -12.51
C ALA A 29 1.89 -6.05 -12.90
N ASP A 30 0.56 -6.22 -12.86
CA ASP A 30 -0.41 -5.16 -13.18
C ASP A 30 -0.31 -3.93 -12.26
N TYR A 31 0.23 -4.10 -11.05
CA TYR A 31 0.41 -3.04 -10.06
C TYR A 31 1.83 -2.48 -10.04
N THR A 32 2.80 -3.23 -10.56
CA THR A 32 4.20 -2.79 -10.56
C THR A 32 4.36 -1.63 -11.55
N GLY A 33 4.96 -0.54 -11.10
CA GLY A 33 5.07 0.68 -11.87
C GLY A 33 3.90 1.66 -11.69
N GLN A 34 2.80 1.22 -11.06
CA GLN A 34 1.60 2.05 -10.87
C GLN A 34 1.73 2.96 -9.66
N GLU A 35 1.16 4.16 -9.78
CA GLU A 35 0.96 5.09 -8.67
C GLU A 35 -0.40 4.85 -8.03
N GLY A 36 -0.48 5.05 -6.72
CA GLY A 36 -1.69 4.78 -5.97
C GLY A 36 -1.63 5.25 -4.52
N LEU A 37 -2.66 4.89 -3.78
CA LEU A 37 -2.75 5.08 -2.35
C LEU A 37 -2.34 3.80 -1.63
N ILE A 38 -1.30 3.86 -0.81
CA ILE A 38 -0.78 2.75 -0.02
C ILE A 38 -1.21 2.93 1.43
N LEU A 39 -1.88 1.91 1.96
CA LEU A 39 -2.36 1.84 3.35
C LEU A 39 -1.65 0.69 4.06
N LEU A 40 -0.84 1.01 5.06
CA LEU A 40 -0.13 0.02 5.87
C LEU A 40 -0.89 -0.27 7.16
N PHE A 41 -1.27 -1.51 7.37
CA PHE A 41 -1.99 -1.97 8.56
C PHE A 41 -1.10 -2.85 9.43
N GLN A 42 -1.09 -2.56 10.72
CA GLN A 42 -0.44 -3.36 11.74
C GLN A 42 -1.43 -4.36 12.33
N SER A 43 -1.08 -5.64 12.27
CA SER A 43 -1.81 -6.71 12.95
C SER A 43 -1.67 -6.57 14.47
N MET A 44 -2.79 -6.70 15.18
CA MET A 44 -2.86 -6.51 16.64
C MET A 44 -2.98 -7.81 17.44
N HIS A 45 -3.33 -8.95 16.81
CA HIS A 45 -3.59 -10.20 17.54
C HIS A 45 -2.91 -11.43 16.94
N SER A 46 -3.21 -11.79 15.69
CA SER A 46 -2.74 -13.05 15.10
C SER A 46 -1.24 -13.06 14.82
N ALA A 47 -0.66 -11.89 14.54
CA ALA A 47 0.77 -11.68 14.46
C ALA A 47 1.09 -10.24 14.91
N PRO A 48 1.17 -9.97 16.22
CA PRO A 48 1.33 -8.62 16.73
C PRO A 48 2.57 -7.95 16.14
N GLY A 49 2.41 -6.71 15.67
CA GLY A 49 3.51 -5.92 15.12
C GLY A 49 3.77 -6.10 13.62
N LYS A 50 3.36 -7.23 13.02
CA LYS A 50 3.52 -7.48 11.58
C LYS A 50 2.61 -6.58 10.75
N ILE A 51 3.09 -6.17 9.58
CA ILE A 51 2.43 -5.24 8.67
C ILE A 51 1.92 -5.98 7.43
N PHE A 52 0.76 -5.58 6.93
CA PHE A 52 0.30 -5.87 5.58
C PHE A 52 -0.18 -4.57 4.94
N PHE A 53 -0.26 -4.52 3.61
CA PHE A 53 -0.75 -3.33 2.91
C PHE A 53 -1.98 -3.60 2.07
N TYR A 54 -2.73 -2.54 1.83
CA TYR A 54 -3.58 -2.38 0.65
C TYR A 54 -2.99 -1.30 -0.24
N MET A 55 -3.02 -1.52 -1.56
CA MET A 55 -2.69 -0.51 -2.55
C MET A 55 -3.87 -0.37 -3.49
N MET A 56 -4.38 0.85 -3.62
CA MET A 56 -5.44 1.20 -4.55
C MET A 56 -4.85 2.02 -5.70
N ILE A 57 -5.16 1.63 -6.93
CA ILE A 57 -4.74 2.33 -8.15
C ILE A 57 -5.93 3.03 -8.80
N ARG A 58 -5.66 3.87 -9.80
CA ARG A 58 -6.62 4.80 -10.40
C ARG A 58 -7.83 4.10 -11.02
N GLU A 59 -7.65 2.89 -11.50
CA GLU A 59 -8.65 2.06 -12.17
C GLU A 59 -9.69 1.48 -11.19
N GLY A 60 -9.66 1.89 -9.92
CA GLY A 60 -10.51 1.33 -8.85
C GLY A 60 -10.10 -0.10 -8.46
N LYS A 61 -9.01 -0.61 -9.02
CA LYS A 61 -8.41 -1.89 -8.65
C LYS A 61 -7.59 -1.75 -7.38
N TRP A 62 -7.48 -2.85 -6.65
CA TRP A 62 -6.65 -2.91 -5.46
C TRP A 62 -5.97 -4.26 -5.30
N MET A 63 -4.80 -4.20 -4.68
CA MET A 63 -4.09 -5.37 -4.20
C MET A 63 -3.88 -5.29 -2.71
N HIS A 64 -3.66 -6.45 -2.09
CA HIS A 64 -3.20 -6.52 -0.72
C HIS A 64 -2.09 -7.54 -0.57
N SER A 65 -1.27 -7.38 0.46
CA SER A 65 -0.25 -8.36 0.81
C SER A 65 -0.70 -9.31 1.91
N SER A 66 0.10 -10.37 2.07
CA SER A 66 0.20 -11.08 3.34
C SER A 66 0.98 -10.27 4.38
N LEU A 67 0.98 -10.77 5.61
CA LEU A 67 1.71 -10.18 6.74
C LEU A 67 3.23 -10.28 6.56
N GLY A 68 3.94 -9.27 7.03
CA GLY A 68 5.37 -9.12 6.86
C GLY A 68 6.01 -8.08 7.77
N GLU A 69 7.27 -7.78 7.49
CA GLU A 69 8.07 -6.76 8.16
C GLU A 69 8.24 -5.55 7.25
N TRP A 70 7.80 -4.39 7.72
CA TRP A 70 7.95 -3.12 7.01
C TRP A 70 9.18 -2.38 7.53
N LYS A 71 10.04 -1.97 6.61
CA LYS A 71 11.19 -1.11 6.85
C LYS A 71 10.95 0.23 6.14
N PRO A 72 10.58 1.30 6.87
CA PRO A 72 10.54 2.63 6.29
C PRO A 72 11.96 3.05 5.89
N GLY A 73 12.10 3.72 4.75
CA GLY A 73 13.35 4.33 4.32
C GLY A 73 13.13 5.79 3.94
N GLU A 74 14.22 6.51 3.70
CA GLU A 74 14.16 7.93 3.30
C GLU A 74 13.61 8.08 1.89
N VAL A 75 14.02 7.21 0.96
CA VAL A 75 13.63 7.24 -0.45
C VAL A 75 12.58 6.17 -0.76
N THR A 76 12.77 4.97 -0.22
CA THR A 76 11.90 3.82 -0.49
C THR A 76 11.51 3.09 0.79
N ASP A 77 10.24 2.71 0.88
CA ASP A 77 9.72 1.81 1.90
C ASP A 77 9.78 0.37 1.37
N ILE A 78 10.20 -0.58 2.21
CA ILE A 78 10.25 -2.00 1.82
C ILE A 78 9.39 -2.84 2.76
N LEU A 79 8.54 -3.71 2.19
CA LEU A 79 7.80 -4.72 2.94
C LEU A 79 8.27 -6.12 2.56
N TYR A 80 8.76 -6.87 3.55
CA TYR A 80 9.16 -8.26 3.43
C TYR A 80 8.04 -9.16 3.97
N THR A 81 7.30 -9.83 3.11
CA THR A 81 6.35 -10.87 3.52
C THR A 81 7.05 -12.23 3.54
N ARG A 82 6.34 -13.34 3.79
CA ARG A 82 6.95 -14.69 3.76
C ARG A 82 7.57 -15.05 2.40
N HIS A 83 6.98 -14.58 1.31
CA HIS A 83 7.32 -15.03 -0.04
C HIS A 83 7.66 -13.89 -1.00
N SER A 84 7.42 -12.64 -0.60
CA SER A 84 7.50 -11.50 -1.50
C SER A 84 8.20 -10.33 -0.83
N ILE A 85 8.89 -9.54 -1.65
CA ILE A 85 9.46 -8.25 -1.27
C ILE A 85 8.78 -7.19 -2.13
N TYR A 86 8.15 -6.23 -1.47
CA TYR A 86 7.53 -5.08 -2.12
C TYR A 86 8.33 -3.82 -1.80
N THR A 87 8.70 -3.09 -2.84
CA THR A 87 9.41 -1.81 -2.72
C THR A 87 8.51 -0.69 -3.19
N PHE A 88 8.29 0.31 -2.34
CA PHE A 88 7.47 1.48 -2.64
C PHE A 88 8.33 2.73 -2.67
N SER A 89 8.04 3.63 -3.59
CA SER A 89 8.51 5.01 -3.54
C SER A 89 7.39 5.91 -3.04
N ARG A 90 7.71 6.90 -2.20
CA ARG A 90 6.78 7.96 -1.81
C ARG A 90 6.69 9.07 -2.86
N GLN A 91 7.60 9.10 -3.82
CA GLN A 91 7.51 10.02 -4.96
C GLN A 91 6.40 9.54 -5.90
N HIS A 92 5.54 10.47 -6.30
CA HIS A 92 4.44 10.23 -7.21
C HIS A 92 4.08 11.53 -7.94
N HIS A 93 3.30 11.42 -9.02
CA HIS A 93 2.82 12.54 -9.84
C HIS A 93 1.30 12.71 -9.76
N LEU A 94 0.63 11.93 -8.89
CA LEU A 94 -0.81 12.05 -8.66
C LEU A 94 -1.24 13.50 -8.38
N SER A 95 -2.20 13.97 -9.18
CA SER A 95 -2.87 15.25 -9.02
C SER A 95 -3.72 15.28 -7.74
N LYS A 96 -4.19 16.46 -7.35
CA LYS A 96 -5.10 16.58 -6.21
C LYS A 96 -6.36 15.73 -6.44
N ASP A 97 -7.02 15.86 -7.58
CA ASP A 97 -8.26 15.13 -7.86
C ASP A 97 -8.05 13.61 -7.88
N GLU A 98 -6.90 13.15 -8.37
CA GLU A 98 -6.55 11.72 -8.34
C GLU A 98 -6.35 11.21 -6.91
N LYS A 99 -5.68 11.98 -6.05
CA LYS A 99 -5.55 11.64 -4.63
C LYS A 99 -6.90 11.54 -3.93
N TRP A 100 -7.81 12.45 -4.27
CA TRP A 100 -9.17 12.46 -3.74
C TRP A 100 -9.95 11.24 -4.20
N ALA A 101 -9.95 10.93 -5.49
CA ALA A 101 -10.63 9.75 -6.02
C ALA A 101 -10.12 8.45 -5.38
N LEU A 102 -8.81 8.32 -5.20
CA LEU A 102 -8.20 7.17 -4.52
C LEU A 102 -8.69 7.04 -3.07
N LEU A 103 -8.74 8.15 -2.33
CA LEU A 103 -9.25 8.18 -0.95
C LEU A 103 -10.73 7.79 -0.89
N GLU A 104 -11.56 8.35 -1.75
CA GLU A 104 -12.99 8.00 -1.82
C GLU A 104 -13.19 6.52 -2.14
N ASN A 105 -12.43 5.98 -3.09
CA ASN A 105 -12.51 4.57 -3.46
C ASN A 105 -12.16 3.65 -2.27
N THR A 106 -11.20 4.03 -1.41
CA THR A 106 -10.89 3.23 -0.21
C THR A 106 -12.01 3.24 0.83
N VAL A 107 -12.82 4.31 0.89
CA VAL A 107 -14.03 4.36 1.72
C VAL A 107 -15.12 3.49 1.13
N LEU A 108 -15.36 3.59 -0.19
CA LEU A 108 -16.37 2.78 -0.88
C LEU A 108 -16.05 1.28 -0.79
N ALA A 109 -14.77 0.92 -0.83
CA ALA A 109 -14.30 -0.45 -0.64
C ALA A 109 -14.32 -0.92 0.83
N GLY A 110 -14.71 -0.07 1.77
CA GLY A 110 -14.75 -0.41 3.20
C GLY A 110 -13.38 -0.61 3.86
N ILE A 111 -12.29 -0.14 3.21
CA ILE A 111 -10.92 -0.30 3.72
C ILE A 111 -10.64 0.73 4.84
N ILE A 112 -11.12 1.96 4.69
CA ILE A 112 -11.04 3.02 5.71
C ILE A 112 -12.39 3.69 5.93
N SER A 113 -12.60 4.31 7.09
CA SER A 113 -13.83 5.06 7.37
C SER A 113 -13.83 6.47 6.76
N ARG A 114 -15.02 7.07 6.60
CA ARG A 114 -15.16 8.47 6.12
C ARG A 114 -14.48 9.47 7.05
N GLU A 115 -14.52 9.25 8.36
CA GLU A 115 -13.86 10.10 9.35
C GLU A 115 -12.35 10.03 9.16
N ARG A 116 -11.81 8.82 8.91
CA ARG A 116 -10.38 8.65 8.67
C ARG A 116 -9.94 9.31 7.37
N MET A 117 -10.72 9.16 6.30
CA MET A 117 -10.50 9.86 5.04
C MET A 117 -10.37 11.38 5.26
N LYS A 118 -11.32 11.99 5.98
CA LYS A 118 -11.27 13.43 6.32
C LYS A 118 -10.02 13.83 7.09
N GLN A 119 -9.51 12.96 7.98
CA GLN A 119 -8.26 13.23 8.71
C GLN A 119 -7.04 13.21 7.78
N GLU A 120 -6.94 12.23 6.89
CA GLU A 120 -5.82 12.16 5.94
C GLU A 120 -5.87 13.30 4.93
N MET A 121 -7.06 13.72 4.50
CA MET A 121 -7.22 14.89 3.63
C MET A 121 -6.72 16.20 4.23
N LYS A 122 -6.86 16.40 5.55
CA LYS A 122 -6.34 17.60 6.22
C LYS A 122 -4.81 17.66 6.22
N ARG A 123 -4.13 16.56 5.90
CA ARG A 123 -2.67 16.45 5.85
C ARG A 123 -2.10 16.59 4.43
N LEU A 124 -2.97 16.66 3.42
CA LEU A 124 -2.64 16.88 2.01
C LEU A 124 -2.72 18.35 1.65
#